data_AF-A0A970H584-F1
#
_entry.id   AF-A0A970H584-F1
#
_cell.length_a   1.000
_cell.length_b   1.000
_cell.length_c   1.000
_cell.angle_alpha   90.00
_cell.angle_beta   90.00
_cell.angle_gamma   90.00
#
_symmetry.space_group_name_H-M   'P 1'
#
loop_
_entity.id
_entity.type
_entity.pdbx_description
1 polymer ?
#
loop_
_entity_poly.entity_id
_entity_poly.type
_entity_poly.pdbx_seq_one_letter_code
_entity_poly.pdbx_strand_id
1 'polypeptide(L)'
;MALTGLEIFKLTPKKNCKECGFPTCMAFAMKVASGAATIEKCPHISEGAKAKLSEATAPLMRTVKIGAGEAEKTLGGETVMFRHEKTFVNKTLFAVQFSDALSDDAVAQKLENIREVDYVRIGEQMHVELVAVKYAGNKERYLKLIEQLKPLNKPFILVVSDADVASAAVALVKDTKPALVGA
;
A
#
# COMPACT_ATOMS: atom_id res chain seq x y z
N MET A 1 0.75 7.02 -17.14
CA MET A 1 1.23 8.41 -17.14
C MET A 1 0.01 9.31 -17.10
N ALA A 2 -0.02 10.31 -16.23
CA ALA A 2 -1.11 11.28 -16.23
C ALA A 2 -1.22 11.95 -17.61
N LEU A 3 -2.43 12.17 -18.11
CA LEU A 3 -2.63 12.85 -19.40
C LEU A 3 -1.99 14.24 -19.36
N THR A 4 -1.26 14.58 -20.40
CA THR A 4 -0.76 15.93 -20.61
C THR A 4 -1.93 16.90 -20.78
N GLY A 5 -1.74 18.17 -20.48
CA GLY A 5 -2.81 19.15 -20.65
C GLY A 5 -3.28 19.28 -22.11
N LEU A 6 -2.45 18.93 -23.10
CA LEU A 6 -2.87 18.87 -24.50
C LEU A 6 -3.81 17.68 -24.77
N GLU A 7 -3.54 16.50 -24.19
CA GLU A 7 -4.41 15.33 -24.30
C GLU A 7 -5.75 15.57 -23.61
N ILE A 8 -5.74 16.21 -22.44
CA ILE A 8 -6.97 16.62 -21.75
C ILE A 8 -7.74 17.64 -22.58
N PHE A 9 -7.05 18.61 -23.20
CA PHE A 9 -7.70 19.59 -24.06
C PHE A 9 -8.43 18.95 -25.25
N LYS A 10 -7.86 17.89 -25.86
CA LYS A 10 -8.53 17.12 -26.93
C LYS A 10 -9.85 16.48 -26.48
N LEU A 11 -9.99 16.18 -25.20
CA LEU A 11 -11.21 15.62 -24.60
C LEU A 11 -12.24 16.69 -24.21
N THR A 12 -11.85 17.96 -24.16
CA THR A 12 -12.78 19.06 -23.83
C THR A 12 -13.73 19.40 -24.99
N PRO A 13 -14.89 20.03 -24.71
CA PRO A 13 -15.82 20.49 -25.75
C PRO A 13 -15.31 21.66 -26.59
N LYS A 14 -14.16 22.25 -26.26
CA LYS A 14 -13.53 23.40 -26.94
C LYS A 14 -14.41 24.66 -27.08
N LYS A 15 -15.49 24.77 -26.29
CA LYS A 15 -16.41 25.91 -26.31
C LYS A 15 -15.83 27.20 -25.73
N ASN A 16 -14.83 27.10 -24.84
CA ASN A 16 -14.31 28.24 -24.07
C ASN A 16 -15.41 29.04 -23.34
N CYS A 17 -16.47 28.38 -22.84
CA CYS A 17 -17.65 29.03 -22.25
C CYS A 17 -17.42 29.66 -20.86
N LYS A 18 -16.28 29.38 -20.21
CA LYS A 18 -15.92 29.86 -18.86
C LYS A 18 -16.83 29.41 -17.71
N GLU A 19 -17.81 28.55 -17.97
CA GLU A 19 -18.74 28.01 -16.96
C GLU A 19 -18.04 27.15 -15.90
N CYS A 20 -16.85 26.60 -16.21
CA CYS A 20 -16.00 25.90 -15.23
C CYS A 20 -15.12 26.83 -14.39
N GLY A 21 -15.23 28.16 -14.54
CA GLY A 21 -14.43 29.16 -13.84
C GLY A 21 -13.05 29.43 -14.43
N PHE A 22 -12.73 28.83 -15.59
CA PHE A 22 -11.45 29.02 -16.28
C PHE A 22 -11.61 29.83 -17.57
N PRO A 23 -10.65 30.69 -17.93
CA PRO A 23 -10.77 31.61 -19.07
C PRO A 23 -10.84 30.90 -20.43
N THR A 24 -10.26 29.70 -20.55
CA THR A 24 -10.28 28.86 -21.76
C THR A 24 -10.32 27.37 -21.39
N CYS A 25 -10.76 26.52 -22.33
CA CYS A 25 -10.70 25.07 -22.18
C CYS A 25 -9.26 24.56 -22.05
N MET A 26 -8.27 25.24 -22.64
CA MET A 26 -6.85 24.91 -22.48
C MET A 26 -6.35 25.24 -21.07
N ALA A 27 -6.75 26.39 -20.50
CA ALA A 27 -6.41 26.74 -19.12
C ALA A 27 -7.02 25.75 -18.12
N PHE A 28 -8.26 25.33 -18.36
CA PHE A 28 -8.90 24.25 -17.59
C PHE A 28 -8.10 22.95 -17.70
N ALA A 29 -7.77 22.51 -18.92
CA ALA A 29 -7.05 21.26 -19.16
C ALA A 29 -5.67 21.23 -18.47
N MET A 30 -4.93 22.34 -18.46
CA MET A 30 -3.66 22.44 -17.73
C MET A 30 -3.83 22.32 -16.22
N LYS A 31 -4.89 22.89 -15.64
CA LYS A 31 -5.19 22.77 -14.21
C LYS A 31 -5.65 21.38 -13.82
N VAL A 32 -6.34 20.67 -14.72
CA VAL A 32 -6.66 19.26 -14.53
C VAL A 32 -5.41 18.39 -14.62
N ALA A 33 -4.51 18.63 -15.59
CA ALA A 33 -3.26 17.89 -15.74
C ALA A 33 -2.35 18.01 -14.50
N SER A 34 -2.34 19.18 -13.85
CA SER A 34 -1.55 19.42 -12.64
C SER A 34 -2.25 18.97 -11.34
N GLY A 35 -3.44 18.38 -11.41
CA GLY A 35 -4.25 18.00 -10.25
C GLY A 35 -4.86 19.18 -9.46
N ALA A 36 -4.80 20.40 -9.98
CA ALA A 36 -5.35 21.60 -9.31
C ALA A 36 -6.86 21.80 -9.56
N ALA A 37 -7.46 21.02 -10.47
CA ALA A 37 -8.88 21.02 -10.76
C ALA A 37 -9.35 19.62 -11.16
N THR A 38 -10.61 19.28 -10.87
CA THR A 38 -11.24 18.04 -11.33
C THR A 38 -11.93 18.25 -12.68
N ILE A 39 -11.97 17.21 -13.52
CA ILE A 39 -12.61 17.27 -14.84
C ILE A 39 -14.12 17.52 -14.78
N GLU A 40 -14.72 17.16 -13.64
CA GLU A 40 -16.15 17.31 -13.32
C GLU A 40 -16.58 18.78 -13.25
N LYS A 41 -15.65 19.72 -13.04
CA LYS A 41 -15.96 21.16 -13.05
C LYS A 41 -16.46 21.65 -14.40
N CYS A 42 -16.25 20.92 -15.49
CA CYS A 42 -16.81 21.27 -16.79
C CYS A 42 -18.21 20.66 -16.97
N PRO A 43 -19.29 21.46 -17.02
CA PRO A 43 -20.65 20.95 -17.14
C PRO A 43 -20.95 20.30 -18.50
N HIS A 44 -20.08 20.51 -19.49
CA HIS A 44 -20.25 20.02 -20.85
C HIS A 44 -19.32 18.85 -21.19
N ILE A 45 -18.52 18.37 -20.23
CA ILE A 45 -17.62 17.25 -20.50
C ILE A 45 -18.42 15.96 -20.69
N SER A 46 -18.09 15.19 -21.72
CA SER A 46 -18.79 13.93 -21.98
C SER A 46 -18.40 12.87 -20.95
N GLU A 47 -19.33 11.95 -20.66
CA GLU A 47 -19.07 10.78 -19.80
C GLU A 47 -17.86 9.97 -20.30
N GLY A 48 -17.72 9.79 -21.63
CA GLY A 48 -16.56 9.10 -22.21
C GLY A 48 -15.22 9.82 -21.98
N ALA A 49 -15.21 11.16 -21.94
CA ALA A 49 -14.02 11.94 -21.59
C ALA A 49 -13.69 11.83 -20.09
N LYS A 50 -14.70 11.79 -19.22
CA LYS A 50 -14.52 11.54 -17.78
C LYS A 50 -13.90 10.16 -17.54
N ALA A 51 -14.42 9.12 -18.21
CA ALA A 51 -13.91 7.76 -18.08
C ALA A 51 -12.44 7.64 -18.52
N LYS A 52 -12.08 8.21 -19.68
CA LYS A 52 -10.69 8.21 -20.17
C LYS A 52 -9.72 8.94 -19.24
N LEU A 53 -10.14 10.09 -18.67
CA LEU A 53 -9.30 10.76 -17.68
C LEU A 53 -9.20 9.92 -16.41
N SER A 54 -10.31 9.39 -15.90
CA SER A 54 -10.32 8.57 -14.69
C SER A 54 -9.34 7.39 -14.81
N GLU A 55 -9.38 6.68 -15.93
CA GLU A 55 -8.44 5.59 -16.25
C GLU A 55 -6.98 6.08 -16.31
N ALA A 56 -6.71 7.21 -16.97
CA ALA A 56 -5.35 7.73 -17.12
C ALA A 56 -4.79 8.40 -15.84
N THR A 57 -5.66 8.86 -14.94
CA THR A 57 -5.32 9.37 -13.61
C THR A 57 -5.30 8.29 -12.56
N ALA A 58 -5.69 7.06 -12.90
CA ALA A 58 -5.55 5.93 -11.99
C ALA A 58 -4.07 5.83 -11.56
N PRO A 59 -3.80 5.61 -10.26
CA PRO A 59 -2.44 5.43 -9.78
C PRO A 59 -1.76 4.31 -10.59
N LEU A 60 -0.58 4.59 -11.14
CA LEU A 60 0.21 3.60 -11.88
C LEU A 60 0.45 2.34 -11.05
N MET A 61 0.65 2.54 -9.75
CA MET A 61 0.75 1.48 -8.76
C MET A 61 -0.37 1.66 -7.74
N ARG A 62 -1.19 0.61 -7.56
CA ARG A 62 -2.22 0.62 -6.52
C ARG A 62 -1.57 0.68 -5.14
N THR A 63 -2.22 1.40 -4.24
CA THR A 63 -1.83 1.45 -2.83
C THR A 63 -2.53 0.34 -2.06
N VAL A 64 -1.78 -0.40 -1.25
CA VAL A 64 -2.29 -1.48 -0.39
C VAL A 64 -1.97 -1.15 1.06
N LYS A 65 -2.93 -1.36 1.95
CA LYS A 65 -2.77 -1.17 3.39
C LYS A 65 -2.73 -2.53 4.09
N ILE A 66 -1.76 -2.72 4.97
CA ILE A 66 -1.60 -3.91 5.81
C ILE A 66 -1.53 -3.44 7.25
N GLY A 67 -2.13 -4.16 8.20
CA GLY A 67 -2.21 -3.67 9.57
C GLY A 67 -3.51 -2.92 9.87
N ALA A 68 -3.72 -2.61 11.14
CA ALA A 68 -4.82 -1.79 11.62
C ALA A 68 -4.34 -0.85 12.74
N GLY A 69 -5.07 0.25 12.96
CA GLY A 69 -4.74 1.23 14.00
C GLY A 69 -3.36 1.85 13.79
N GLU A 70 -2.60 2.01 14.88
CA GLU A 70 -1.26 2.61 14.88
C GLU A 70 -0.21 1.76 14.15
N ALA A 71 -0.50 0.46 13.97
CA ALA A 71 0.36 -0.47 13.25
C ALA A 71 0.09 -0.50 11.73
N GLU A 72 -0.92 0.22 11.23
CA GLU A 72 -1.23 0.26 9.78
C GLU A 72 -0.03 0.78 8.98
N LYS A 73 0.38 0.01 7.97
CA LYS A 73 1.43 0.37 7.01
C LYS A 73 0.86 0.39 5.60
N THR A 74 1.38 1.31 4.80
CA THR A 74 0.95 1.51 3.41
C THR A 74 2.08 1.10 2.46
N LEU A 75 1.72 0.34 1.43
CA LEU A 75 2.61 -0.16 0.38
C LEU A 75 2.13 0.31 -1.00
N GLY A 76 3.06 0.43 -1.94
CA GLY A 76 2.76 0.83 -3.31
C GLY A 76 2.51 2.33 -3.46
N GLY A 77 1.71 2.74 -4.44
CA GLY A 77 1.41 4.15 -4.69
C GLY A 77 2.57 4.98 -5.26
N GLU A 78 3.68 4.33 -5.66
CA GLU A 78 4.82 5.02 -6.25
C GLU A 78 4.50 5.55 -7.66
N THR A 79 5.07 6.71 -8.00
CA THR A 79 4.76 7.43 -9.24
C THR A 79 5.97 7.70 -10.14
N VAL A 80 7.17 7.42 -9.66
CA VAL A 80 8.43 7.69 -10.37
C VAL A 80 9.39 6.52 -10.26
N MET A 81 10.28 6.40 -11.22
CA MET A 81 11.34 5.38 -11.22
C MET A 81 12.58 5.85 -10.45
N PHE A 82 12.86 7.16 -10.51
CA PHE A 82 14.04 7.75 -9.89
C PHE A 82 13.67 8.81 -8.86
N ARG A 83 14.31 8.74 -7.70
CA ARG A 83 14.08 9.65 -6.57
C ARG A 83 14.39 11.13 -6.84
N HIS A 84 15.12 11.44 -7.91
CA HIS A 84 15.47 12.82 -8.28
C HIS A 84 14.41 13.46 -9.18
N GLU A 85 13.54 12.68 -9.82
CA GLU A 85 12.38 13.18 -10.56
C GLU A 85 11.29 13.63 -9.58
N LYS A 86 11.06 12.83 -8.54
CA LYS A 86 10.15 13.11 -7.42
C LYS A 86 10.49 12.21 -6.23
N THR A 87 10.00 12.58 -5.05
CA THR A 87 10.15 11.79 -3.82
C THR A 87 9.34 10.50 -3.86
N PHE A 88 9.93 9.39 -3.42
CA PHE A 88 9.20 8.15 -3.14
C PHE A 88 8.30 8.32 -1.93
N VAL A 89 7.09 7.78 -2.01
CA VAL A 89 6.03 8.14 -1.05
C VAL A 89 5.93 7.18 0.11
N ASN A 90 6.23 5.89 -0.07
CA ASN A 90 6.13 4.88 0.98
C ASN A 90 7.49 4.23 1.26
N LYS A 91 7.93 4.25 2.52
CA LYS A 91 9.18 3.61 2.96
C LYS A 91 9.06 2.08 2.78
N THR A 92 10.17 1.43 2.41
CA THR A 92 10.25 -0.04 2.41
C THR A 92 10.05 -0.57 3.82
N LEU A 93 9.20 -1.59 3.95
CA LEU A 93 8.92 -2.25 5.22
C LEU A 93 9.81 -3.48 5.37
N PHE A 94 10.37 -3.69 6.56
CA PHE A 94 11.16 -4.87 6.88
C PHE A 94 10.33 -5.87 7.69
N ALA A 95 10.46 -7.15 7.34
CA ALA A 95 9.78 -8.24 8.02
C ALA A 95 10.78 -9.27 8.53
N VAL A 96 10.59 -9.74 9.78
CA VAL A 96 11.30 -10.92 10.28
C VAL A 96 10.43 -12.15 10.04
N GLN A 97 11.00 -13.15 9.36
CA GLN A 97 10.32 -14.41 9.07
C GLN A 97 10.53 -15.44 10.18
N PHE A 98 9.42 -16.00 10.66
CA PHE A 98 9.31 -17.17 11.52
C PHE A 98 8.77 -18.36 10.70
N SER A 99 9.03 -19.58 11.17
CA SER A 99 8.53 -20.80 10.55
C SER A 99 8.30 -21.85 11.63
N ASP A 100 7.30 -22.69 11.44
CA ASP A 100 7.04 -23.88 12.25
C ASP A 100 8.17 -24.92 12.18
N ALA A 101 9.05 -24.84 11.18
CA ALA A 101 10.25 -25.68 11.11
C ALA A 101 11.43 -25.19 11.98
N LEU A 102 11.39 -23.98 12.53
CA LEU A 102 12.45 -23.46 13.40
C LEU A 102 12.37 -24.12 14.78
N SER A 103 13.51 -24.31 15.45
CA SER A 103 13.54 -24.69 16.88
C SER A 103 13.09 -23.55 17.79
N ASP A 104 12.68 -23.87 19.01
CA ASP A 104 12.22 -22.86 19.98
C ASP A 104 13.33 -21.86 20.34
N ASP A 105 14.59 -22.32 20.43
CA ASP A 105 15.75 -21.47 20.66
C ASP A 105 15.96 -20.46 19.52
N ALA A 106 15.77 -20.89 18.27
CA ALA A 106 15.91 -20.01 17.11
C ALA A 106 14.77 -18.98 17.04
N VAL A 107 13.57 -19.33 17.49
CA VAL A 107 12.44 -18.40 17.61
C VAL A 107 12.73 -17.37 18.70
N ALA A 108 13.21 -17.80 19.87
CA ALA A 108 13.58 -16.92 20.97
C ALA A 108 14.69 -15.94 20.56
N GLN A 109 15.74 -16.42 19.89
CA GLN A 109 16.82 -15.57 19.41
C GLN A 109 16.33 -14.51 18.41
N LYS A 110 15.44 -14.88 17.49
CA LYS A 110 14.83 -13.91 16.55
C LYS A 110 14.00 -12.86 17.26
N LEU A 111 13.28 -13.23 18.32
CA LEU A 111 12.52 -12.27 19.13
C LEU A 111 13.43 -11.29 19.86
N GLU A 112 14.57 -11.76 20.36
CA GLU A 112 15.56 -10.89 20.99
C GLU A 112 16.17 -9.92 19.98
N ASN A 113 16.55 -10.40 18.79
CA ASN A 113 17.07 -9.54 17.73
C ASN A 113 16.06 -8.45 17.29
N ILE A 114 14.76 -8.75 17.31
CA ILE A 114 13.72 -7.73 17.01
C ILE A 114 13.76 -6.60 18.04
N ARG A 115 14.02 -6.91 19.32
CA ARG A 115 14.13 -5.92 20.39
C ARG A 115 15.41 -5.11 20.28
N GLU A 116 16.54 -5.75 19.98
CA GLU A 116 17.82 -5.06 19.79
C GLU A 116 17.80 -4.06 18.63
N VAL A 117 17.06 -4.38 17.56
CA VAL A 117 16.90 -3.51 16.40
C VAL A 117 15.96 -2.33 16.68
N ASP A 118 15.21 -2.33 17.78
CA ASP A 118 14.36 -1.22 18.20
C ASP A 118 15.18 -0.14 18.94
N TYR A 119 15.70 0.83 18.18
CA TYR A 119 16.51 1.93 18.73
C TYR A 119 16.32 3.24 17.96
N VAL A 120 16.67 4.35 18.61
CA VAL A 120 16.58 5.68 17.98
C VAL A 120 17.91 6.05 17.33
N ARG A 121 17.87 6.43 16.05
CA ARG A 121 19.03 6.92 15.30
C ARG A 121 18.68 8.23 14.61
N ILE A 122 19.37 9.31 15.00
CA ILE A 122 19.16 10.66 14.43
C ILE A 122 17.68 11.08 14.53
N GLY A 123 17.03 10.79 15.66
CA GLY A 123 15.63 11.14 15.91
C GLY A 123 14.59 10.27 15.20
N GLU A 124 15.00 9.28 14.39
CA GLU A 124 14.10 8.27 13.82
C GLU A 124 14.17 6.97 14.62
N GLN A 125 13.01 6.35 14.89
CA GLN A 125 12.94 5.03 15.51
C GLN A 125 13.15 3.95 14.45
N MET A 126 14.31 3.31 14.50
CA MET A 126 14.61 2.12 13.72
C MET A 126 13.95 0.94 14.42
N HIS A 127 13.09 0.20 13.72
CA HIS A 127 12.46 -1.00 14.26
C HIS A 127 11.97 -1.86 13.09
N VAL A 128 11.76 -3.16 13.34
CA VAL A 128 11.10 -4.04 12.36
C VAL A 128 9.61 -3.70 12.32
N GLU A 129 9.06 -3.45 11.13
CA GLU A 129 7.65 -3.06 11.00
C GLU A 129 6.71 -4.25 10.90
N LEU A 130 7.13 -5.38 10.32
CA LEU A 130 6.26 -6.51 9.98
C LEU A 130 6.79 -7.83 10.56
N VAL A 131 5.88 -8.80 10.71
CA VAL A 131 6.24 -10.17 11.10
C VAL A 131 5.68 -11.13 10.07
N ALA A 132 6.53 -11.99 9.51
CA ALA A 132 6.11 -13.02 8.57
C ALA A 132 6.13 -14.39 9.24
N VAL A 133 5.07 -15.19 9.09
CA VAL A 133 5.01 -16.56 9.61
C VAL A 133 4.78 -17.51 8.44
N LYS A 134 5.75 -18.37 8.18
CA LYS A 134 5.74 -19.37 7.10
C LYS A 134 5.29 -20.73 7.62
N TYR A 135 4.36 -21.33 6.90
CA TYR A 135 3.91 -22.71 7.11
C TYR A 135 4.82 -23.70 6.36
N ALA A 136 5.27 -24.74 7.05
CA ALA A 136 6.17 -25.78 6.59
C ALA A 136 5.64 -27.20 6.82
N GLY A 137 4.44 -27.35 7.40
CA GLY A 137 3.72 -28.62 7.49
C GLY A 137 3.05 -28.90 8.84
N ASN A 138 3.47 -28.24 9.93
CA ASN A 138 2.91 -28.44 11.26
C ASN A 138 1.90 -27.34 11.63
N LYS A 139 0.61 -27.64 11.46
CA LYS A 139 -0.49 -26.69 11.67
C LYS A 139 -0.56 -26.18 13.11
N GLU A 140 -0.41 -27.07 14.09
CA GLU A 140 -0.51 -26.71 15.51
C GLU A 140 0.62 -25.77 15.92
N ARG A 141 1.86 -26.08 15.51
CA ARG A 141 3.03 -25.25 15.79
C ARG A 141 2.92 -23.89 15.08
N TYR A 142 2.43 -23.87 13.85
CA TYR A 142 2.19 -22.63 13.10
C TYR A 142 1.21 -21.69 13.81
N LEU A 143 0.06 -22.20 14.26
CA LEU A 143 -0.93 -21.39 14.97
C LEU A 143 -0.41 -20.91 16.33
N LYS A 144 0.30 -21.77 17.08
CA LYS A 144 0.96 -21.38 18.34
C LYS A 144 1.99 -20.25 18.15
N LEU A 145 2.78 -20.31 17.08
CA LEU A 145 3.73 -19.23 16.75
C LEU A 145 3.02 -17.91 16.49
N ILE A 146 1.90 -17.92 15.75
CA ILE A 146 1.12 -16.71 15.51
C ILE A 146 0.65 -16.11 16.84
N GLU A 147 0.12 -16.92 17.75
CA GLU A 147 -0.33 -16.46 19.07
C GLU A 147 0.81 -15.89 19.92
N GLN A 148 1.97 -16.55 19.93
CA GLN A 148 3.16 -16.07 20.62
C GLN A 148 3.64 -14.70 20.10
N LEU A 149 3.40 -14.41 18.83
CA LEU A 149 3.85 -13.18 18.16
C LEU A 149 2.85 -12.01 18.28
N LYS A 150 1.58 -12.26 18.65
CA LYS A 150 0.55 -11.21 18.83
C LYS A 150 0.97 -10.04 19.72
N PRO A 151 1.68 -10.25 20.85
CA PRO A 151 2.08 -9.16 21.74
C PRO A 151 3.05 -8.16 21.10
N LEU A 152 3.68 -8.47 19.96
CA LEU A 152 4.55 -7.54 19.24
C LEU A 152 3.79 -6.35 18.63
N ASN A 153 2.46 -6.45 18.48
CA ASN A 153 1.60 -5.43 17.90
C ASN A 153 2.08 -4.93 16.52
N LYS A 154 2.48 -5.87 15.65
CA LYS A 154 2.93 -5.61 14.28
C LYS A 154 2.00 -6.29 13.27
N PRO A 155 1.86 -5.76 12.04
CA PRO A 155 1.10 -6.44 11.01
C PRO A 155 1.74 -7.78 10.61
N PHE A 156 0.88 -8.75 10.34
CA PHE A 156 1.29 -10.11 10.02
C PHE A 156 1.29 -10.37 8.51
N ILE A 157 2.31 -11.09 8.04
CA ILE A 157 2.35 -11.73 6.73
C ILE A 157 2.24 -13.24 6.95
N LEU A 158 1.13 -13.83 6.54
CA LEU A 158 0.87 -15.26 6.67
C LEU A 158 1.27 -15.95 5.37
N VAL A 159 2.40 -16.65 5.38
CA VAL A 159 2.92 -17.38 4.22
C VAL A 159 2.46 -18.83 4.28
N VAL A 160 1.40 -19.17 3.56
CA VAL A 160 0.73 -20.47 3.61
C VAL A 160 0.00 -20.75 2.30
N SER A 161 0.22 -21.92 1.71
CA SER A 161 -0.46 -22.34 0.47
C SER A 161 -1.74 -23.15 0.71
N ASP A 162 -1.90 -23.71 1.91
CA ASP A 162 -3.07 -24.51 2.28
C ASP A 162 -4.21 -23.60 2.75
N ALA A 163 -5.36 -23.66 2.08
CA ALA A 163 -6.50 -22.79 2.33
C ALA A 163 -7.16 -22.99 3.72
N ASP A 164 -7.15 -24.22 4.24
CA ASP A 164 -7.75 -24.54 5.54
C ASP A 164 -6.86 -24.03 6.68
N VAL A 165 -5.53 -24.15 6.50
CA VAL A 165 -4.55 -23.57 7.44
C VAL A 165 -4.58 -22.05 7.38
N ALA A 166 -4.67 -21.47 6.17
CA ALA A 166 -4.80 -20.03 5.96
C ALA A 166 -6.03 -19.45 6.69
N SER A 167 -7.19 -20.09 6.53
CA SER A 167 -8.43 -19.64 7.15
C SER A 167 -8.36 -19.67 8.68
N ALA A 168 -7.77 -20.72 9.26
CA ALA A 168 -7.53 -20.82 10.69
C ALA A 168 -6.58 -19.74 11.22
N ALA A 169 -5.50 -19.46 10.47
CA ALA A 169 -4.52 -18.44 10.84
C ALA A 169 -5.08 -17.02 10.74
N VAL A 170 -5.82 -16.70 9.68
CA VAL A 170 -6.48 -15.41 9.51
C VAL A 170 -7.50 -15.17 10.64
N ALA A 171 -8.24 -16.20 11.06
CA ALA A 171 -9.19 -16.07 12.16
C ALA A 171 -8.52 -15.62 13.47
N LEU A 172 -7.26 -16.00 13.71
CA LEU A 172 -6.52 -15.62 14.93
C LEU A 172 -6.07 -14.16 14.94
N VAL A 173 -5.86 -13.54 13.78
CA VAL A 173 -5.29 -12.19 13.66
C VAL A 173 -6.12 -11.27 12.77
N LYS A 174 -7.41 -11.57 12.59
CA LYS A 174 -8.32 -10.81 11.70
C LYS A 174 -8.31 -9.31 11.97
N ASP A 175 -8.25 -8.92 13.24
CA ASP A 175 -8.29 -7.52 13.67
C ASP A 175 -7.05 -6.73 13.25
N THR A 176 -5.92 -7.41 12.97
CA THR A 176 -4.69 -6.77 12.52
C THR A 176 -4.60 -6.64 11.00
N LYS A 177 -5.63 -7.02 10.23
CA LYS A 177 -5.65 -7.01 8.76
C LYS A 177 -4.34 -7.58 8.16
N PRO A 178 -4.09 -8.89 8.33
CA PRO A 178 -2.87 -9.53 7.86
C PRO A 178 -2.81 -9.55 6.32
N ALA A 179 -1.60 -9.63 5.77
CA ALA A 179 -1.39 -10.01 4.38
C ALA A 179 -1.28 -11.53 4.26
N LEU A 180 -2.04 -12.11 3.34
CA LEU A 180 -1.93 -13.52 2.98
C LEU A 180 -0.99 -13.68 1.78
N VAL A 181 -0.02 -14.58 1.90
CA VAL A 181 0.94 -14.90 0.84
C VAL A 181 0.87 -16.40 0.57
N GLY A 182 0.34 -16.74 -0.60
CA GLY A 182 -0.06 -18.10 -0.94
C GLY A 182 -1.57 -18.12 -1.18
N ALA A 183 -1.92 -18.29 -2.45
CA ALA A 183 -3.25 -18.51 -2.98
C ALA A 183 -3.07 -19.44 -4.18
#